data_AF-A0A5A8C0R2-F1
#
_entry.id   AF-A0A5A8C0R2-F1
#
_cell.length_a   1.000
_cell.length_b   1.000
_cell.length_c   1.000
_cell.angle_alpha   90.00
_cell.angle_beta   90.00
_cell.angle_gamma   90.00
#
_symmetry.space_group_name_H-M   'P 1'
#
loop_
_entity.id
_entity.type
_entity.pdbx_description
1 polymer ?
#
loop_
_entity_poly.entity_id
_entity_poly.type
_entity_poly.pdbx_seq_one_letter_code
_entity_poly.pdbx_strand_id
1 'polypeptide(L)'
;MSGRGKGKPGRKSVGSGKGGAKRHRRTMQNSLAGISKGDVRRLARRGGVKRISSLLYEDVRGALRSFLEVVIRDSVIYCEHSRRATVTVKDVLFSLKRNGRTLYGFSQ
;
A
#
# COMPACT_ATOMS: atom_id res chain seq x y z
N MET A 1 -28.28 -7.41 -39.55
CA MET A 1 -27.26 -6.46 -39.04
C MET A 1 -27.29 -6.49 -37.52
N SER A 2 -26.14 -6.76 -36.89
CA SER A 2 -25.99 -6.97 -35.44
C SER A 2 -25.88 -5.64 -34.70
N GLY A 3 -26.61 -5.51 -33.59
CA GLY A 3 -26.59 -4.32 -32.74
C GLY A 3 -26.79 -4.70 -31.27
N ARG A 4 -25.88 -5.50 -30.72
CA ARG A 4 -25.92 -5.91 -29.31
C ARG A 4 -25.25 -4.83 -28.47
N GLY A 5 -26.07 -3.90 -27.94
CA GLY A 5 -25.63 -2.91 -26.97
C GLY A 5 -25.01 -3.57 -25.72
N LYS A 6 -23.83 -3.13 -25.30
CA LYS A 6 -23.15 -3.62 -24.09
C LYS A 6 -23.74 -2.95 -22.84
N GLY A 7 -24.95 -3.34 -22.47
CA GLY A 7 -25.57 -3.10 -21.17
C GLY A 7 -25.57 -4.39 -20.33
N LYS A 8 -25.25 -4.28 -19.03
CA LYS A 8 -25.07 -5.40 -18.09
C LYS A 8 -26.28 -6.35 -18.03
N PRO A 9 -26.13 -7.69 -18.13
CA PRO A 9 -27.19 -8.60 -17.74
C PRO A 9 -27.20 -8.81 -16.22
N GLY A 10 -28.40 -8.99 -15.70
CA GLY A 10 -28.76 -8.96 -14.29
C GLY A 10 -28.07 -9.98 -13.39
N ARG A 11 -28.12 -9.63 -12.10
CA ARG A 11 -27.83 -10.45 -10.92
C ARG A 11 -28.50 -11.84 -11.04
N LYS A 12 -27.69 -12.89 -11.12
CA LYS A 12 -28.10 -14.27 -10.80
C LYS A 12 -27.40 -14.74 -9.54
N SER A 13 -28.17 -15.42 -8.70
CA SER A 13 -27.94 -15.82 -7.33
C SER A 13 -26.80 -16.83 -7.13
N VAL A 14 -26.15 -16.67 -5.98
CA VAL A 14 -25.49 -17.65 -5.10
C VAL A 14 -25.43 -19.09 -5.63
N GLY A 15 -24.23 -19.53 -5.99
CA GLY A 15 -23.84 -20.94 -6.10
C GLY A 15 -22.55 -21.15 -5.29
N SER A 16 -22.71 -21.66 -4.07
CA SER A 16 -21.62 -21.98 -3.15
C SER A 16 -20.86 -23.23 -3.64
N GLY A 17 -19.86 -23.05 -4.50
CA GLY A 17 -18.89 -24.09 -4.83
C GLY A 17 -17.69 -24.02 -3.89
N LYS A 18 -17.71 -24.79 -2.79
CA LYS A 18 -16.57 -24.99 -1.88
C LYS A 18 -15.45 -25.76 -2.59
N GLY A 19 -14.58 -25.05 -3.28
CA GLY A 19 -13.19 -25.47 -3.48
C GLY A 19 -12.33 -24.64 -2.54
N GLY A 20 -11.82 -25.24 -1.46
CA GLY A 20 -10.92 -24.56 -0.53
C GLY A 20 -9.75 -23.97 -1.31
N ALA A 21 -9.77 -22.65 -1.51
CA ALA A 21 -8.69 -21.95 -2.18
C ALA A 21 -7.43 -22.21 -1.36
N LYS A 22 -6.53 -23.06 -1.87
CA LYS A 22 -5.22 -23.27 -1.27
C LYS A 22 -4.60 -21.89 -1.11
N ARG A 23 -4.37 -21.49 0.14
CA ARG A 23 -3.64 -20.27 0.45
C ARG A 23 -2.20 -20.51 0.01
N HIS A 24 -1.90 -20.18 -1.24
CA HIS A 24 -0.51 -20.06 -1.66
C HIS A 24 0.15 -19.01 -0.76
N ARG A 25 1.22 -19.39 -0.07
CA ARG A 25 2.09 -18.45 0.63
C ARG A 25 2.53 -17.42 -0.42
N ARG A 26 2.16 -16.16 -0.23
CA ARG A 26 2.57 -15.09 -1.15
C ARG A 26 4.10 -15.04 -1.13
N THR A 27 4.73 -15.46 -2.22
CA THR A 27 6.14 -15.19 -2.48
C THR A 27 6.35 -13.68 -2.48
N MET A 28 7.52 -13.18 -2.06
CA MET A 28 7.87 -11.78 -2.20
C MET A 28 7.82 -11.40 -3.69
N GLN A 29 6.70 -10.81 -4.11
CA GLN A 29 6.55 -10.18 -5.40
C GLN A 29 6.82 -8.69 -5.25
N ASN A 30 7.14 -8.03 -6.37
CA ASN A 30 7.26 -6.58 -6.48
C ASN A 30 6.00 -5.89 -5.91
N SER A 31 6.04 -5.55 -4.62
CA SER A 31 4.86 -5.12 -3.85
C SER A 31 4.38 -3.72 -4.26
N LEU A 32 5.21 -2.96 -4.97
CA LEU A 32 4.88 -1.65 -5.50
C LEU A 32 3.73 -1.71 -6.51
N ALA A 33 3.66 -2.77 -7.32
CA ALA A 33 2.53 -2.97 -8.25
C ALA A 33 1.20 -3.21 -7.52
N GLY A 34 1.26 -3.64 -6.26
CA GLY A 34 0.08 -3.78 -5.38
C GLY A 34 -0.58 -2.45 -5.03
N ILE A 35 0.13 -1.32 -5.19
CA ILE A 35 -0.45 0.02 -5.06
C ILE A 35 -1.13 0.34 -6.39
N SER A 36 -2.47 0.32 -6.37
CA SER A 36 -3.26 0.51 -7.58
C SER A 36 -3.30 1.98 -8.00
N LYS A 37 -3.62 2.22 -9.28
CA LYS A 37 -3.92 3.59 -9.77
C LYS A 37 -5.06 4.24 -9.00
N GLY A 38 -5.97 3.43 -8.43
CA GLY A 38 -7.07 3.89 -7.59
C GLY A 38 -6.59 4.43 -6.24
N ASP A 39 -5.58 3.81 -5.62
CA ASP A 39 -4.97 4.26 -4.36
C ASP A 39 -4.29 5.62 -4.53
N VAL A 40 -3.44 5.74 -5.57
CA VAL A 40 -2.77 6.99 -5.92
C VAL A 40 -3.80 8.09 -6.20
N ARG A 41 -4.88 7.77 -6.92
CA ARG A 41 -5.96 8.73 -7.17
C ARG A 41 -6.60 9.19 -5.87
N ARG A 42 -6.95 8.28 -4.95
CA ARG A 42 -7.53 8.65 -3.65
C ARG A 42 -6.62 9.59 -2.85
N LEU A 43 -5.32 9.30 -2.81
CA LEU A 43 -4.34 10.17 -2.14
C LEU A 43 -4.26 11.55 -2.81
N ALA A 44 -4.11 11.60 -4.13
CA ALA A 44 -4.03 12.85 -4.88
C ALA A 44 -5.31 13.69 -4.74
N ARG A 45 -6.49 13.05 -4.73
CA ARG A 45 -7.76 13.76 -4.50
C ARG A 45 -7.85 14.32 -3.08
N ARG A 46 -7.40 13.59 -2.06
CA ARG A 46 -7.29 14.13 -0.69
C ARG A 46 -6.37 15.36 -0.64
N GLY A 47 -5.31 15.37 -1.45
CA GLY A 47 -4.43 16.53 -1.63
C GLY A 47 -4.96 17.64 -2.54
N GLY A 48 -6.21 17.60 -2.99
CA GLY A 48 -6.81 18.65 -3.84
C GLY A 48 -6.41 18.62 -5.32
N VAL A 49 -5.74 17.56 -5.78
CA VAL A 49 -5.27 17.47 -7.18
C VAL A 49 -6.46 17.28 -8.13
N LYS A 50 -6.64 18.20 -9.10
CA LYS A 50 -7.78 18.21 -10.05
C LYS A 50 -7.57 17.33 -11.30
N ARG A 51 -6.35 17.25 -11.84
CA ARG A 51 -5.96 16.45 -13.01
C ARG A 51 -4.66 15.71 -12.69
N ILE A 52 -4.54 14.46 -13.16
CA ILE A 52 -3.41 13.59 -12.87
C ILE A 52 -2.93 13.02 -14.20
N SER A 53 -1.65 13.20 -14.53
CA SER A 53 -1.02 12.60 -15.71
C SER A 53 -0.80 11.09 -15.52
N SER A 54 -0.69 10.34 -16.62
CA SER A 54 -0.46 8.90 -16.60
C SER A 54 0.91 8.51 -16.05
N LEU A 55 1.94 9.33 -16.26
CA LEU A 55 3.31 9.03 -15.82
C LEU A 55 3.46 9.10 -14.28
N LEU A 56 2.67 9.94 -13.63
CA LEU A 56 2.73 10.14 -12.18
C LEU A 56 2.42 8.89 -11.35
N TYR A 57 1.76 7.88 -11.92
CA TYR A 57 1.48 6.65 -11.16
C TYR A 57 2.76 5.90 -10.80
N GLU A 58 3.74 5.84 -11.70
CA GLU A 58 5.01 5.17 -11.40
C GLU A 58 5.91 6.06 -10.53
N ASP A 59 5.93 7.37 -10.78
CA ASP A 59 6.70 8.31 -9.97
C ASP A 59 6.27 8.31 -8.50
N VAL A 60 4.95 8.27 -8.24
CA VAL A 60 4.42 8.19 -6.86
C VAL A 60 4.83 6.89 -6.18
N ARG A 61 4.90 5.77 -6.91
CA ARG A 61 5.40 4.50 -6.35
C ARG A 61 6.89 4.56 -6.05
N GLY A 62 7.68 5.22 -6.90
CA GLY A 62 9.10 5.50 -6.66
C GLY A 62 9.30 6.33 -5.39
N ALA A 63 8.58 7.45 -5.29
CA ALA A 63 8.63 8.33 -4.12
C ALA A 63 8.23 7.61 -2.82
N LEU A 64 7.19 6.77 -2.88
CA LEU A 64 6.78 5.97 -1.72
C LEU A 64 7.86 4.96 -1.31
N ARG A 65 8.49 4.30 -2.28
CA ARG A 65 9.59 3.36 -2.01
C ARG A 65 10.72 4.08 -1.29
N SER A 66 11.20 5.19 -1.83
CA SER A 66 12.29 5.97 -1.23
C SER A 66 11.95 6.43 0.19
N PHE A 67 10.71 6.85 0.42
CA PHE A 67 10.25 7.23 1.76
C PHE A 67 10.30 6.04 2.75
N LEU A 68 9.73 4.89 2.36
CA LEU A 68 9.69 3.71 3.22
C LEU A 68 11.09 3.13 3.47
N GLU A 69 11.99 3.21 2.48
CA GLU A 69 13.35 2.71 2.61
C GLU A 69 14.11 3.43 3.73
N VAL A 70 14.01 4.76 3.81
CA VAL A 70 14.63 5.54 4.89
C VAL A 70 14.01 5.17 6.24
N VAL A 71 12.68 5.16 6.34
CA VAL A 71 11.99 4.90 7.60
C VAL A 71 12.28 3.50 8.13
N ILE A 72 12.23 2.48 7.27
CA ILE A 72 12.48 1.09 7.64
C ILE A 72 13.94 0.87 8.02
N ARG A 73 14.89 1.44 7.27
CA ARG A 73 16.33 1.35 7.59
C ARG A 73 16.60 1.84 9.01
N ASP A 74 16.11 3.03 9.35
CA ASP A 74 16.27 3.59 10.69
C ASP A 74 15.53 2.76 11.76
N SER A 75 14.34 2.25 11.44
CA SER A 75 13.57 1.41 12.37
C SER A 75 14.29 0.10 12.71
N VAL A 76 14.94 -0.51 11.71
CA VAL A 76 15.74 -1.73 11.91
C VAL A 76 16.97 -1.44 12.77
N ILE A 77 17.65 -0.31 12.56
CA ILE A 77 18.79 0.11 13.40
C ILE A 77 18.39 0.21 14.89
N TYR A 78 17.23 0.80 15.20
CA TYR A 78 16.73 0.88 16.59
C TYR A 78 16.37 -0.50 17.17
N CYS A 79 15.81 -1.38 16.34
CA CYS A 79 15.47 -2.75 16.73
C CYS A 79 16.74 -3.56 17.07
N GLU A 80 17.76 -3.49 16.21
CA GLU A 80 19.06 -4.14 16.38
C GLU A 80 19.81 -3.59 17.60
N HIS A 81 19.78 -2.27 17.80
CA HIS A 81 20.37 -1.63 18.98
C HIS A 81 19.75 -2.17 20.29
N SER A 82 18.46 -2.50 20.26
CA SER A 82 17.74 -3.08 21.40
C SER A 82 17.87 -4.60 21.50
N ARG A 83 18.68 -5.25 20.65
CA ARG A 83 18.83 -6.72 20.54
C ARG A 83 17.51 -7.47 20.38
N ARG A 84 16.54 -6.86 19.69
CA ARG A 84 15.24 -7.48 19.37
C ARG A 84 15.22 -7.92 17.92
N ALA A 85 14.51 -9.01 17.64
CA ALA A 85 14.21 -9.45 16.27
C ALA A 85 12.87 -8.89 15.74
N THR A 86 12.11 -8.21 16.59
CA THR A 86 10.78 -7.69 16.27
C THR A 86 10.79 -6.17 16.31
N VAL A 87 10.54 -5.56 15.15
CA VAL A 87 10.35 -4.11 15.02
C VAL A 87 9.07 -3.72 15.75
N THR A 88 9.20 -2.80 16.70
CA THR A 88 8.09 -2.28 17.51
C THR A 88 7.62 -0.92 16.98
N VAL A 89 6.44 -0.48 17.44
CA VAL A 89 5.89 0.84 17.12
C VAL A 89 6.84 1.96 17.54
N LYS A 90 7.54 1.81 18.67
CA LYS A 90 8.52 2.78 19.17
C LYS A 90 9.68 2.99 18.22
N ASP A 91 10.18 1.92 17.59
CA ASP A 91 11.28 1.99 16.63
C ASP A 91 10.89 2.84 15.41
N VAL A 92 9.65 2.67 14.93
CA VAL A 92 9.10 3.46 13.81
C VAL A 92 8.87 4.93 14.23
N LEU A 93 8.34 5.17 15.43
CA LEU A 93 8.14 6.53 15.95
C LEU A 93 9.45 7.30 16.09
N PHE A 94 10.52 6.65 16.54
CA PHE A 94 11.84 7.28 16.64
C PHE A 94 12.46 7.54 15.26
N SER A 95 12.35 6.59 14.33
CA SER A 95 12.74 6.79 12.94
C SER A 95 12.02 7.99 12.29
N LEU A 96 10.71 8.08 12.48
CA LEU A 96 9.90 9.18 11.96
C LEU A 96 10.24 10.53 12.61
N LYS A 97 10.46 10.55 13.93
CA LYS A 97 10.87 11.76 14.66
C LYS A 97 12.24 12.26 14.20
N ARG A 98 13.20 11.36 13.98
CA ARG A 98 14.54 11.69 13.45
C ARG A 98 14.45 12.31 12.05
N ASN A 99 13.53 11.84 11.22
CA ASN A 99 13.28 12.37 9.88
C ASN A 99 12.36 13.61 9.85
N GLY A 100 12.08 14.24 11.01
CA GLY A 100 11.27 15.46 11.12
C GLY A 100 9.77 15.24 10.90
N ARG A 101 9.27 14.00 10.98
CA ARG A 101 7.87 13.63 10.73
C ARG A 101 7.24 12.99 11.97
N THR A 102 7.07 13.75 13.04
CA THR A 102 6.47 13.24 14.28
C THR A 102 5.05 12.73 14.06
N LEU A 103 4.80 11.47 14.42
CA LEU A 103 3.50 10.81 14.32
C LEU A 103 2.89 10.66 15.71
N TYR A 104 1.64 11.09 15.88
CA TYR A 104 0.90 11.04 17.15
C TYR A 104 -0.12 9.89 17.17
N GLY A 105 -0.50 9.43 18.37
CA GLY A 105 -1.56 8.43 18.55
C GLY A 105 -1.13 6.97 18.58
N PHE A 106 0.17 6.70 18.68
CA PHE A 106 0.75 5.35 18.62
C PHE A 106 1.61 4.98 19.85
N SER A 107 1.38 5.61 21.00
CA SER A 107 2.18 5.41 22.22
C SER A 107 1.67 4.28 23.15
N GLN A 108 0.83 3.36 22.65
CA GLN A 108 0.31 2.22 23.43
C GLN A 108 1.27 1.03 23.42
#